data_AF-A0A1J3DGI6-F1
#
_entry.id   AF-A0A1J3DGI6-F1
#
_cell.length_a   1.000
_cell.length_b   1.000
_cell.length_c   1.000
_cell.angle_alpha   90.00
_cell.angle_beta   90.00
_cell.angle_gamma   90.00
#
_symmetry.space_group_name_H-M   'P 1'
#
loop_
_entity.id
_entity.type
_entity.pdbx_description
1 polymer ?
#
loop_
_entity_poly.entity_id
_entity_poly.type
_entity_poly.pdbx_seq_one_letter_code
_entity_poly.pdbx_strand_id
1 'polypeptide(L)'
;FRFAPLSPFSGISGSVNSDATRCSDLIRVPSLVDGCDYKHWLVLMNAPNGYPNRNDIVRSFVKTLAMALGSEEEAKKSMYSVSTKYYYAFGCRIHQPFTYKIRSLPDVKWVLPDSFIVDGESGYGGEPFVDGEVVAYDEKYHADWLRDHTDEDAEIRLVTKKPRRKRNKKLRSSSVTNMNSCKES
;
A
#
# COMPACT_ATOMS: atom_id res chain seq x y z
N PHE A 1 49.74 -35.98 39.92
CA PHE A 1 49.30 -34.99 40.90
C PHE A 1 47.79 -34.83 40.80
N ARG A 2 47.08 -35.23 41.86
CA ARG A 2 45.63 -35.13 42.02
C ARG A 2 45.29 -33.74 42.55
N PHE A 3 44.30 -33.08 41.98
CA PHE A 3 43.61 -31.98 42.66
C PHE A 3 42.20 -32.44 43.04
N ALA A 4 41.83 -32.13 44.28
CA ALA A 4 40.64 -32.57 44.99
C ALA A 4 39.35 -31.90 44.47
N PRO A 5 38.17 -32.51 44.72
CA PRO A 5 36.88 -31.84 44.53
C PRO A 5 36.54 -31.04 45.80
N LEU A 6 36.07 -29.81 45.64
CA LEU A 6 35.40 -29.07 46.71
C LEU A 6 33.90 -28.97 46.43
N SER A 7 33.17 -29.14 47.51
CA SER A 7 31.75 -29.42 47.69
C SER A 7 30.81 -28.25 47.34
N PRO A 8 29.49 -28.47 47.40
CA PRO A 8 28.47 -27.58 46.85
C PRO A 8 28.06 -26.48 47.84
N PHE A 9 27.68 -25.32 47.31
CA PHE A 9 26.89 -24.34 48.06
C PHE A 9 25.47 -24.28 47.49
N SER A 10 24.51 -24.49 48.39
CA SER A 10 23.06 -24.40 48.17
C SER A 10 22.59 -22.97 47.91
N GLY A 11 21.63 -22.85 46.99
CA GLY A 11 20.34 -22.17 47.19
C GLY A 11 20.27 -20.64 47.15
N ILE A 12 19.54 -20.12 46.17
CA ILE A 12 18.60 -18.96 46.16
C ILE A 12 17.90 -19.04 44.79
N SER A 13 16.67 -19.55 44.66
CA SER A 13 15.35 -18.92 44.86
C SER A 13 15.09 -17.66 44.01
N GLY A 14 14.10 -17.77 43.10
CA GLY A 14 13.42 -16.67 42.37
C GLY A 14 14.17 -16.18 41.14
N SER A 15 13.57 -15.90 39.98
CA SER A 15 12.18 -15.88 39.54
C SER A 15 12.21 -15.94 38.01
N VAL A 16 11.30 -16.69 37.40
CA VAL A 16 11.01 -16.61 35.97
C VAL A 16 10.60 -15.17 35.64
N ASN A 17 11.23 -14.56 34.64
CA ASN A 17 10.63 -13.49 33.86
C ASN A 17 11.18 -13.58 32.44
N SER A 18 10.33 -14.11 31.57
CA SER A 18 10.46 -14.06 30.12
C SER A 18 10.28 -12.60 29.67
N ASP A 19 11.38 -11.88 29.51
CA ASP A 19 11.35 -10.55 28.90
C ASP A 19 11.10 -10.70 27.39
N ALA A 20 9.86 -10.38 27.02
CA ALA A 20 9.40 -10.23 25.66
C ALA A 20 10.32 -9.25 24.92
N THR A 21 10.69 -9.64 23.70
CA THR A 21 11.36 -8.83 22.70
C THR A 21 10.78 -7.42 22.67
N ARG A 22 11.54 -6.48 23.25
CA ARG A 22 11.28 -5.05 23.17
C ARG A 22 11.41 -4.66 21.70
N CYS A 23 10.28 -4.53 21.02
CA CYS A 23 10.23 -4.07 19.65
C CYS A 23 10.72 -2.62 19.66
N SER A 24 11.96 -2.40 19.24
CA SER A 24 12.61 -1.10 19.31
C SER A 24 11.76 -0.06 18.60
N ASP A 25 11.34 0.95 19.36
CA ASP A 25 10.81 2.21 18.85
C ASP A 25 11.86 2.85 17.93
N LEU A 26 11.87 2.47 16.66
CA LEU A 26 12.66 3.15 15.65
C LEU A 26 12.12 4.58 15.57
N ILE A 27 13.00 5.57 15.79
CA ILE A 27 12.69 6.99 15.63
C ILE A 27 12.18 7.17 14.21
N ARG A 28 10.86 7.28 14.07
CA ARG A 28 10.22 7.45 12.78
C ARG A 28 10.58 8.84 12.26
N VAL A 29 11.18 8.89 11.07
CA VAL A 29 11.39 10.16 10.37
C VAL A 29 10.02 10.83 10.21
N PRO A 30 9.86 12.13 10.54
CA PRO A 30 8.61 12.84 10.29
C PRO A 30 8.24 12.64 8.81
N SER A 31 7.02 12.18 8.55
CA SER A 31 6.53 12.02 7.19
C SER A 31 6.55 13.39 6.52
N LEU A 32 7.20 13.49 5.36
CA LEU A 32 7.19 14.72 4.56
C LEU A 32 5.81 15.01 3.95
N VAL A 33 4.85 14.09 4.13
CA VAL A 33 3.53 14.14 3.53
C VAL A 33 2.50 14.32 4.65
N ASP A 34 1.73 15.40 4.55
CA ASP A 34 0.68 15.71 5.52
C ASP A 34 -0.38 14.59 5.61
N GLY A 35 -0.85 14.31 6.82
CA GLY A 35 -1.83 13.25 7.09
C GLY A 35 -1.24 11.84 7.19
N CYS A 36 0.01 11.62 6.77
CA CYS A 36 0.70 10.32 6.85
C CYS A 36 1.28 10.07 8.25
N ASP A 37 0.41 9.87 9.23
CA ASP A 37 0.77 9.68 10.65
C ASP A 37 0.85 8.20 11.08
N TYR A 38 0.53 7.29 10.16
CA TYR A 38 0.37 5.84 10.37
C TYR A 38 -0.57 5.48 11.53
N LYS A 39 -1.50 6.38 11.83
CA LYS A 39 -2.74 6.09 12.55
C LYS A 39 -3.88 5.96 11.54
N HIS A 40 -3.76 6.64 10.40
CA HIS A 40 -4.66 6.55 9.27
C HIS A 40 -4.09 5.59 8.23
N TRP A 41 -4.93 4.68 7.77
CA TRP A 41 -4.58 3.61 6.86
C TRP A 41 -5.62 3.49 5.77
N LEU A 42 -5.14 3.39 4.53
CA LEU A 42 -5.94 3.10 3.37
C LEU A 42 -5.84 1.60 3.06
N VAL A 43 -6.97 0.91 3.07
CA VAL A 43 -7.07 -0.52 2.78
C VAL A 43 -7.69 -0.70 1.41
N LEU A 44 -6.90 -1.18 0.45
CA LEU A 44 -7.38 -1.54 -0.88
C LEU A 44 -7.88 -2.98 -0.88
N MET A 45 -9.09 -3.15 -1.39
CA MET A 45 -9.78 -4.42 -1.55
C MET A 45 -9.69 -4.88 -3.01
N ASN A 46 -9.83 -6.18 -3.22
CA ASN A 46 -10.08 -6.71 -4.55
C ASN A 46 -11.43 -6.20 -5.09
N ALA A 47 -11.53 -6.10 -6.42
CA ALA A 47 -12.79 -5.73 -7.05
C ALA A 47 -13.87 -6.78 -6.68
N PRO A 48 -15.08 -6.33 -6.32
CA PRO A 48 -16.16 -7.24 -5.97
C PRO A 48 -16.56 -8.10 -7.17
N ASN A 49 -17.07 -9.30 -6.90
CA ASN A 49 -17.60 -10.17 -7.94
C ASN A 49 -18.89 -9.60 -8.51
N GLY A 50 -18.91 -9.35 -9.83
CA GLY A 50 -20.06 -8.80 -10.53
C GLY A 50 -20.28 -7.32 -10.21
N TYR A 51 -21.54 -6.93 -10.06
CA TYR A 51 -21.95 -5.53 -9.84
C TYR A 51 -22.84 -5.41 -8.59
N PRO A 52 -22.30 -5.66 -7.39
CA PRO A 52 -23.08 -5.50 -6.17
C PRO A 52 -23.43 -4.02 -5.94
N ASN A 53 -24.46 -3.81 -5.13
CA ASN A 53 -24.89 -2.47 -4.76
C ASN A 53 -23.82 -1.79 -3.89
N ARG A 54 -23.76 -0.45 -3.94
CA ARG A 54 -22.82 0.37 -3.15
C ARG A 54 -22.83 -0.02 -1.67
N ASN A 55 -24.02 -0.18 -1.09
CA ASN A 55 -24.17 -0.53 0.32
C ASN A 55 -23.63 -1.92 0.65
N ASP A 56 -23.69 -2.88 -0.28
CA ASP A 56 -23.18 -4.24 -0.05
C ASP A 56 -21.65 -4.27 -0.11
N ILE A 57 -21.05 -3.46 -0.98
CA ILE A 57 -19.60 -3.22 -1.00
C ILE A 57 -19.16 -2.60 0.34
N VAL A 58 -19.86 -1.58 0.81
CA VAL A 58 -19.53 -0.92 2.09
C VAL A 58 -19.68 -1.88 3.28
N ARG A 59 -20.72 -2.71 3.28
CA ARG A 59 -20.90 -3.76 4.31
C ARG A 59 -19.73 -4.75 4.30
N SER A 60 -19.19 -5.11 3.14
CA SER A 60 -18.03 -6.01 3.08
C SER A 60 -16.76 -5.36 3.64
N PHE A 61 -16.58 -4.05 3.46
CA PHE A 61 -15.50 -3.29 4.08
C PHE A 61 -15.60 -3.30 5.61
N VAL A 62 -16.78 -2.98 6.14
CA VAL A 62 -17.05 -3.02 7.60
C VAL A 62 -16.78 -4.43 8.14
N LYS A 63 -17.24 -5.47 7.46
CA LYS A 63 -17.03 -6.87 7.87
C LYS A 63 -15.54 -7.24 7.88
N THR A 64 -14.79 -6.81 6.86
CA THR A 64 -13.35 -7.06 6.75
C THR A 64 -12.60 -6.42 7.92
N LEU A 65 -12.92 -5.15 8.24
CA LEU A 65 -12.30 -4.46 9.36
C LEU A 65 -12.73 -5.05 10.72
N ALA A 66 -13.99 -5.48 10.84
CA ALA A 66 -14.52 -6.14 12.02
C ALA A 66 -13.82 -7.49 12.30
N MET A 67 -13.41 -8.23 11.26
CA MET A 67 -12.62 -9.46 11.44
C MET A 67 -11.26 -9.20 12.10
N ALA A 68 -10.67 -8.02 11.89
CA ALA A 68 -9.38 -7.66 12.49
C ALA A 68 -9.52 -7.06 13.90
N LEU A 69 -10.55 -6.24 14.12
CA LEU A 69 -10.82 -5.56 15.40
C LEU A 69 -11.59 -6.44 16.39
N GLY A 70 -12.45 -7.33 15.89
CA GLY A 70 -13.34 -8.19 16.67
C GLY A 70 -14.74 -7.61 16.90
N SER A 71 -15.03 -6.40 16.42
CA SER A 71 -16.33 -5.74 16.58
C SER A 71 -16.73 -4.94 15.34
N GLU A 72 -17.98 -5.10 14.89
CA GLU A 72 -18.55 -4.30 13.80
C GLU A 72 -18.78 -2.85 14.20
N GLU A 73 -19.14 -2.60 15.46
CA GLU A 73 -19.36 -1.24 15.95
C GLU A 73 -18.05 -0.44 15.98
N GLU A 74 -16.95 -1.08 16.38
CA GLU A 74 -15.62 -0.47 16.34
C GLU A 74 -15.13 -0.27 14.91
N ALA A 75 -15.42 -1.21 14.00
CA ALA A 75 -15.12 -1.06 12.59
C ALA A 75 -15.83 0.16 11.98
N LYS A 76 -17.12 0.34 12.27
CA LYS A 76 -17.88 1.50 11.78
C LYS A 76 -17.33 2.83 12.32
N LYS A 77 -16.95 2.88 13.60
CA LYS A 77 -16.40 4.08 14.24
C LYS A 77 -14.98 4.42 13.76
N SER A 78 -14.20 3.42 13.36
CA SER A 78 -12.81 3.62 12.92
C SER A 78 -12.71 3.99 11.44
N MET A 79 -13.66 3.56 10.61
CA MET A 79 -13.70 3.93 9.19
C MET A 79 -14.14 5.39 9.02
N TYR A 80 -13.45 6.16 8.18
CA TYR A 80 -13.75 7.59 7.93
C TYR A 80 -14.03 7.91 6.47
N SER A 81 -13.56 7.08 5.53
CA SER A 81 -13.85 7.24 4.11
C SER A 81 -13.98 5.90 3.41
N VAL A 82 -14.71 5.90 2.30
CA VAL A 82 -14.86 4.73 1.42
C VAL A 82 -14.77 5.15 -0.05
N SER A 83 -14.38 4.22 -0.90
CA SER A 83 -14.48 4.37 -2.34
C SER A 83 -15.03 3.08 -2.92
N THR A 84 -16.10 3.20 -3.72
CA THR A 84 -16.76 2.06 -4.37
C THR A 84 -16.84 2.18 -5.89
N LYS A 85 -16.30 3.25 -6.48
CA LYS A 85 -16.47 3.58 -7.90
C LYS A 85 -15.21 3.40 -8.73
N TYR A 86 -14.17 4.19 -8.46
CA TYR A 86 -12.92 4.18 -9.24
C TYR A 86 -11.92 3.15 -8.73
N TYR A 87 -11.86 3.01 -7.42
CA TYR A 87 -11.11 1.98 -6.71
C TYR A 87 -11.94 1.49 -5.54
N TYR A 88 -11.67 0.27 -5.10
CA TYR A 88 -12.35 -0.35 -3.96
C TYR A 88 -11.46 -0.26 -2.74
N ALA A 89 -11.72 0.72 -1.88
CA ALA A 89 -10.92 0.93 -0.69
C ALA A 89 -11.73 1.59 0.42
N PHE A 90 -11.21 1.48 1.64
CA PHE A 90 -11.70 2.24 2.78
C PHE A 90 -10.54 2.81 3.60
N GLY A 91 -10.73 4.02 4.10
CA GLY A 91 -9.85 4.69 5.03
C GLY A 91 -10.28 4.40 6.46
N CYS A 92 -9.36 3.98 7.32
CA CYS A 92 -9.66 3.70 8.72
C CYS A 92 -8.55 4.18 9.67
N ARG A 93 -8.96 4.52 10.89
CA ARG A 93 -8.07 4.92 11.98
C ARG A 93 -7.86 3.76 12.94
N ILE A 94 -6.69 3.15 12.88
CA ILE A 94 -6.33 1.98 13.70
C ILE A 94 -4.86 2.01 14.08
N HIS A 95 -4.51 1.31 15.17
CA HIS A 95 -3.12 1.14 15.56
C HIS A 95 -2.39 0.20 14.61
N GLN A 96 -1.11 0.49 14.36
CA GLN A 96 -0.24 -0.26 13.45
C GLN A 96 -0.28 -1.81 13.63
N PRO A 97 -0.34 -2.39 14.84
CA PRO A 97 -0.40 -3.85 15.00
C PRO A 97 -1.60 -4.53 14.30
N PHE A 98 -2.73 -3.82 14.16
CA PHE A 98 -3.91 -4.36 13.48
C PHE A 98 -3.75 -4.43 11.96
N THR A 99 -2.85 -3.63 11.38
CA THR A 99 -2.61 -3.64 9.93
C THR A 99 -2.10 -4.98 9.43
N TYR A 100 -1.28 -5.68 10.23
CA TYR A 100 -0.80 -7.03 9.90
C TYR A 100 -1.95 -8.05 9.85
N LYS A 101 -2.93 -7.92 10.75
CA LYS A 101 -4.13 -8.77 10.73
C LYS A 101 -4.95 -8.51 9.47
N ILE A 102 -5.20 -7.25 9.14
CA ILE A 102 -5.98 -6.85 7.95
C ILE A 102 -5.28 -7.35 6.68
N ARG A 103 -3.96 -7.18 6.58
CA ARG A 103 -3.17 -7.65 5.43
C ARG A 103 -3.22 -9.16 5.21
N SER A 104 -3.51 -9.94 6.26
CA SER A 104 -3.64 -11.41 6.16
C SER A 104 -5.02 -11.88 5.67
N LEU A 105 -5.99 -10.97 5.51
CA LEU A 105 -7.34 -11.30 5.06
C LEU A 105 -7.38 -11.53 3.55
N PRO A 106 -8.20 -12.48 3.06
CA PRO A 106 -8.16 -12.96 1.67
C PRO A 106 -8.54 -11.91 0.63
N ASP A 107 -9.43 -10.98 0.97
CA ASP A 107 -9.95 -9.99 0.02
C ASP A 107 -9.16 -8.67 0.02
N VAL A 108 -8.16 -8.56 0.90
CA VAL A 108 -7.32 -7.37 1.03
C VAL A 108 -6.14 -7.45 0.08
N LYS A 109 -6.01 -6.44 -0.77
CA LYS A 109 -4.93 -6.32 -1.76
C LYS A 109 -3.73 -5.59 -1.19
N TRP A 110 -3.95 -4.44 -0.56
CA TRP A 110 -2.91 -3.61 0.04
C TRP A 110 -3.40 -2.90 1.29
N VAL A 111 -2.46 -2.62 2.21
CA VAL A 111 -2.67 -1.77 3.37
C VAL A 111 -1.54 -0.74 3.37
N LEU A 112 -1.90 0.53 3.21
CA LEU A 112 -0.95 1.64 3.04
C LEU A 112 -1.22 2.72 4.11
N PRO A 113 -0.19 3.41 4.61
CA PRO A 113 -0.40 4.64 5.38
C PRO A 113 -1.13 5.65 4.50
N ASP A 114 -2.23 6.23 5.00
CA ASP A 114 -3.01 7.20 4.23
C ASP A 114 -2.43 8.62 4.37
N SER A 115 -2.69 9.49 3.41
CA SER A 115 -2.21 10.89 3.41
C SER A 115 -3.30 11.84 2.93
N PHE A 116 -3.16 13.11 3.26
CA PHE A 116 -4.06 14.13 2.72
C PHE A 116 -3.82 14.35 1.22
N ILE A 117 -4.90 14.70 0.53
CA ILE A 117 -4.84 15.15 -0.85
C ILE A 117 -4.20 16.54 -0.87
N VAL A 118 -3.11 16.69 -1.62
CA VAL A 118 -2.25 17.88 -1.65
C VAL A 118 -2.97 19.13 -2.18
N ASP A 119 -3.88 18.96 -3.14
CA ASP A 119 -4.52 20.07 -3.86
C ASP A 119 -6.00 20.30 -3.47
N GLY A 120 -6.48 19.69 -2.37
CA GLY A 120 -7.89 19.71 -1.96
C GLY A 120 -8.18 20.48 -0.66
N GLU A 121 -9.44 20.45 -0.21
CA GLU A 121 -9.75 20.71 1.21
C GLU A 121 -9.01 19.67 2.05
N SER A 122 -7.90 20.09 2.68
CA SER A 122 -7.02 19.32 3.57
C SER A 122 -7.69 18.11 4.22
N GLY A 123 -7.67 16.97 3.53
CA GLY A 123 -8.54 15.85 3.86
C GLY A 123 -8.16 14.59 3.09
N TYR A 124 -8.69 13.47 3.57
CA TYR A 124 -8.52 12.18 2.91
C TYR A 124 -9.47 12.04 1.72
N GLY A 125 -9.04 11.30 0.71
CA GLY A 125 -9.88 10.97 -0.44
C GLY A 125 -11.00 9.99 -0.13
N GLY A 126 -11.92 9.87 -1.08
CA GLY A 126 -13.10 9.01 -0.98
C GLY A 126 -14.30 9.68 -0.31
N GLU A 127 -15.43 8.99 -0.41
CA GLU A 127 -16.71 9.41 0.16
C GLU A 127 -16.63 9.34 1.69
N PRO A 128 -17.02 10.40 2.42
CA PRO A 128 -17.06 10.38 3.88
C PRO A 128 -17.97 9.26 4.41
N PHE A 129 -17.49 8.59 5.45
CA PHE A 129 -18.21 7.56 6.17
C PHE A 129 -18.39 7.97 7.62
N VAL A 130 -19.63 8.07 8.08
CA VAL A 130 -19.96 8.53 9.42
C VAL A 130 -20.95 7.55 10.05
N ASP A 131 -20.56 6.95 11.18
CA ASP A 131 -21.40 6.10 12.02
C ASP A 131 -22.12 4.94 11.31
N GLY A 132 -21.54 4.39 10.24
CA GLY A 132 -22.16 3.30 9.49
C GLY A 132 -22.79 3.72 8.15
N GLU A 133 -22.87 5.02 7.88
CA GLU A 133 -23.51 5.56 6.69
C GLU A 133 -22.50 6.26 5.77
N VAL A 134 -22.66 6.01 4.47
CA VAL A 134 -21.87 6.66 3.40
C VAL A 134 -22.66 7.82 2.85
N VAL A 135 -22.01 8.98 2.78
CA VAL A 135 -22.59 10.17 2.16
C VAL A 135 -22.97 9.90 0.70
N ALA A 136 -23.97 10.61 0.17
CA ALA A 136 -24.29 10.51 -1.25
C ALA A 136 -23.05 10.81 -2.11
N TYR A 137 -22.86 10.02 -3.16
CA TYR A 137 -21.70 10.16 -4.04
C TYR A 137 -21.68 11.55 -4.68
N ASP A 138 -20.50 12.18 -4.66
CA ASP A 138 -20.18 13.44 -5.31
C ASP A 138 -18.78 13.30 -5.92
N GLU A 139 -18.58 13.80 -7.13
CA GLU A 139 -17.32 13.68 -7.87
C GLU A 139 -16.15 14.36 -7.15
N LYS A 140 -16.44 15.36 -6.30
CA LYS A 140 -15.43 16.04 -5.50
C LYS A 140 -14.59 15.11 -4.62
N TYR A 141 -15.15 13.96 -4.22
CA TYR A 141 -14.48 12.99 -3.33
C TYR A 141 -13.38 12.19 -4.04
N HIS A 142 -13.31 12.26 -5.37
CA HIS A 142 -12.32 11.60 -6.21
C HIS A 142 -11.71 12.56 -7.24
N ALA A 143 -11.74 13.87 -6.96
CA ALA A 143 -11.27 14.89 -7.89
C ALA A 143 -9.77 14.77 -8.19
N ASP A 144 -8.98 14.37 -7.19
CA ASP A 144 -7.55 14.05 -7.32
C ASP A 144 -7.33 12.87 -8.28
N TRP A 145 -8.05 11.77 -8.06
CA TRP A 145 -8.00 10.59 -8.92
C TRP A 145 -8.35 10.94 -10.37
N LEU A 146 -9.40 11.73 -10.57
CA LEU A 146 -9.82 12.18 -11.89
C LEU A 146 -8.78 13.05 -12.59
N ARG A 147 -8.12 13.95 -11.85
CA ARG A 147 -7.06 14.80 -12.39
C ARG A 147 -5.85 14.01 -12.86
N ASP A 148 -5.37 13.08 -12.03
CA ASP A 148 -4.21 12.24 -12.37
C ASP A 148 -4.44 11.46 -13.67
N HIS A 149 -5.65 10.94 -13.88
CA HIS A 149 -5.99 10.24 -15.12
C HIS A 149 -6.06 11.18 -16.33
N THR A 150 -6.53 12.42 -16.16
CA THR A 150 -6.56 13.40 -17.26
C THR A 150 -5.17 13.89 -17.66
N ASP A 151 -4.25 14.04 -16.71
CA ASP A 151 -2.86 14.42 -16.97
C ASP A 151 -2.10 13.27 -17.65
N GLU A 152 -2.33 12.01 -17.23
CA GLU A 152 -1.82 10.84 -17.94
C GLU A 152 -2.34 10.76 -19.39
N ASP A 153 -3.65 10.98 -19.60
CA ASP A 153 -4.23 11.03 -20.95
C ASP A 153 -3.63 12.16 -21.79
N ALA A 154 -3.37 13.32 -21.20
CA ALA A 154 -2.70 14.44 -21.86
C ALA A 154 -1.25 14.11 -22.23
N GLU A 155 -0.51 13.45 -21.34
CA GLU A 155 0.88 13.03 -21.58
C GLU A 155 0.95 11.93 -22.65
N ILE A 156 0.06 10.94 -22.63
CA ILE A 156 -0.06 9.92 -23.68
C ILE A 156 -0.34 10.57 -25.04
N ARG A 157 -1.24 11.57 -25.08
CA ARG A 157 -1.52 12.35 -26.30
C ARG A 157 -0.30 13.13 -26.79
N LEU A 158 0.54 13.66 -25.90
CA LEU A 158 1.78 14.34 -26.28
C LEU A 158 2.84 13.36 -26.81
N VAL A 159 2.99 12.19 -26.17
CA VAL A 159 3.96 11.16 -26.57
C VAL A 159 3.60 10.57 -27.93
N THR A 160 2.32 10.27 -28.18
CA THR A 160 1.85 9.75 -29.47
C THR A 160 1.96 10.76 -30.61
N LYS A 161 1.87 12.06 -30.32
CA LYS A 161 2.04 13.14 -31.31
C LYS A 161 3.50 13.49 -31.63
N LYS A 162 4.49 13.02 -30.87
CA LYS A 162 5.90 13.29 -31.20
C LYS A 162 6.28 12.55 -32.50
N PRO A 163 6.64 13.26 -33.58
CA PRO A 163 7.00 12.61 -34.84
C PRO A 163 8.27 11.79 -34.63
N ARG A 164 8.16 10.48 -34.85
CA ARG A 164 9.27 9.53 -34.80
C ARG A 164 10.30 9.95 -35.87
N ARG A 165 11.39 10.62 -35.50
CA ARG A 165 12.46 11.02 -36.43
C ARG A 165 12.97 9.78 -37.17
N LYS A 166 12.63 9.64 -38.46
CA LYS A 166 13.22 8.62 -39.35
C LYS A 166 14.71 8.91 -39.46
N ARG A 167 15.52 8.10 -38.77
CA ARG A 167 16.97 8.10 -38.92
C ARG A 167 17.31 7.52 -40.29
N ASN A 168 17.56 8.39 -41.28
CA ASN A 168 18.04 7.98 -42.60
C ASN A 168 19.42 7.32 -42.46
N LYS A 169 19.49 5.99 -42.62
CA LYS A 169 20.76 5.28 -42.84
C LYS A 169 21.20 5.53 -44.29
N LYS A 170 22.16 6.45 -44.46
CA LYS A 170 22.93 6.57 -45.71
C LYS A 170 23.77 5.30 -45.85
N LEU A 171 23.41 4.40 -46.77
CA LEU A 171 24.33 3.34 -47.21
C LEU A 171 25.54 4.02 -47.84
N ARG A 172 26.71 3.80 -47.24
CA ARG A 172 27.99 4.17 -47.83
C ARG A 172 28.55 2.88 -48.44
N SER A 173 28.58 2.83 -49.77
CA SER A 173 29.31 1.81 -50.50
C SER A 173 30.81 2.01 -50.29
N SER A 174 31.50 0.92 -50.01
CA SER A 174 32.95 0.81 -50.25
C SER A 174 33.28 -0.66 -50.42
N SER A 175 33.44 -1.05 -51.68
CA SER A 175 34.05 -2.28 -52.17
C SER A 175 35.48 -2.39 -51.63
N VAL A 176 35.87 -3.56 -51.11
CA VAL A 176 37.23 -4.14 -51.31
C VAL A 176 37.13 -5.65 -51.16
N THR A 177 37.37 -6.34 -52.27
CA THR A 177 37.75 -7.74 -52.43
C THR A 177 39.06 -8.05 -51.69
N ASN A 178 39.11 -9.15 -50.93
CA ASN A 178 40.10 -10.22 -51.15
C ASN A 178 39.95 -11.34 -50.12
N MET A 179 39.64 -12.53 -50.65
CA MET A 179 39.76 -13.81 -49.95
C MET A 179 40.97 -14.53 -50.56
N ASN A 180 41.70 -15.24 -49.69
CA ASN A 180 42.68 -16.32 -49.95
C ASN A 180 44.15 -15.98 -49.62
N SER A 181 44.66 -16.67 -48.60
CA SER A 181 45.92 -17.41 -48.75
C SER A 181 46.02 -18.60 -47.76
N CYS A 182 46.24 -19.77 -48.36
CA CYS A 182 47.03 -20.96 -47.98
C CYS A 182 46.93 -21.62 -46.60
N LYS A 183 46.52 -22.92 -46.61
CA LYS A 183 47.30 -24.18 -46.35
C LYS A 183 47.44 -24.50 -44.84
N GLU A 184 47.35 -25.74 -44.36
CA GLU A 184 47.89 -27.01 -44.85
C GLU A 184 47.33 -28.17 -43.98
N SER A 185 47.07 -29.34 -44.58
CA SER A 185 47.28 -30.74 -44.10
C SER A 185 46.31 -31.69 -44.80
#